data_AF-T0TXI9-F1
#
_entry.id   AF-T0TXI9-F1
#
_cell.length_a   1.000
_cell.length_b   1.000
_cell.length_c   1.000
_cell.angle_alpha   90.00
_cell.angle_beta   90.00
_cell.angle_gamma   90.00
#
_symmetry.space_group_name_H-M   'P 1'
#
loop_
_entity.id
_entity.type
_entity.pdbx_description
1 polymer ?
#
loop_
_entity_poly.entity_id
_entity_poly.type
_entity_poly.pdbx_seq_one_letter_code
_entity_poly.pdbx_strand_id
1 'polypeptide(L)'
;MLNYSSSDYLTDALQFDFKVAPLSINTIPYRDKFQDRKIYLGMKNIKGLPRDLAYWIIDNRPFESVEDFILRLPNQYHKLPLLTPLVELGLFDIFEKNRRKVLHNLPNLFVFADELGSLFADSNYSWTEAEDFSQAEKYEKEEAIIGVGLSTHPLVAIGQTSPYEIQPISQLVQGEQARILIEVQNIRTIRTKSDDLMAFLQVSDTKKNWM
;
A
#
# COMPACT_ATOMS: atom_id res chain seq x y z
N MET A 1 -4.56 -22.31 16.76
CA MET A 1 -3.77 -21.83 15.61
C MET A 1 -4.73 -21.06 14.71
N LEU A 2 -4.60 -19.73 14.65
CA LEU A 2 -5.49 -18.88 13.86
C LEU A 2 -5.09 -18.99 12.39
N ASN A 3 -5.79 -19.86 11.65
CA ASN A 3 -5.81 -19.86 10.19
C ASN A 3 -6.88 -18.88 9.74
N TYR A 4 -6.60 -17.58 9.84
CA TYR A 4 -7.36 -16.57 9.12
C TYR A 4 -6.62 -16.24 7.83
N SER A 5 -7.38 -15.92 6.78
CA SER A 5 -6.87 -15.22 5.60
C SER A 5 -5.96 -14.08 6.08
N SER A 6 -4.77 -13.94 5.49
CA SER A 6 -3.70 -13.07 5.98
C SER A 6 -4.08 -11.58 6.08
N SER A 7 -5.24 -11.18 5.56
CA SER A 7 -5.78 -9.81 5.66
C SER A 7 -6.78 -9.61 6.80
N ASP A 8 -7.50 -10.64 7.23
CA ASP A 8 -8.66 -10.48 8.12
C ASP A 8 -8.21 -10.01 9.51
N TYR A 9 -7.14 -10.61 10.03
CA TYR A 9 -6.57 -10.21 11.31
C TYR A 9 -6.00 -8.77 11.28
N LEU A 10 -5.49 -8.31 10.14
CA LEU A 10 -4.98 -6.93 9.99
C LEU A 10 -6.12 -5.95 10.09
N THR A 11 -7.24 -6.26 9.43
CA THR A 11 -8.46 -5.46 9.50
C THR A 11 -8.98 -5.38 10.94
N ASP A 12 -9.08 -6.52 11.61
CA ASP A 12 -9.54 -6.58 13.01
C ASP A 12 -8.62 -5.77 13.92
N ALA A 13 -7.30 -5.95 13.81
CA ALA A 13 -6.35 -5.25 14.66
C ALA A 13 -6.42 -3.73 14.47
N LEU A 14 -6.55 -3.25 13.22
CA LEU A 14 -6.74 -1.83 12.92
C LEU A 14 -8.03 -1.27 13.51
N GLN A 15 -9.11 -2.06 13.59
CA GLN A 15 -10.35 -1.67 14.26
C GLN A 15 -10.20 -1.58 15.79
N PHE A 16 -9.31 -2.37 16.38
CA PHE A 16 -8.99 -2.34 17.82
C PHE A 16 -7.90 -1.31 18.18
N ASP A 17 -7.80 -0.21 17.43
CA ASP A 17 -6.84 0.89 17.62
C ASP A 17 -5.35 0.48 17.56
N PHE A 18 -5.02 -0.68 16.97
CA PHE A 18 -3.62 -0.95 16.64
C PHE A 18 -3.20 -0.06 15.47
N LYS A 19 -1.93 0.37 15.51
CA LYS A 19 -1.32 1.13 14.41
C LYS A 19 -0.32 0.26 13.68
N VAL A 20 -0.26 0.35 12.36
CA VAL A 20 0.86 -0.27 11.64
C VAL A 20 2.12 0.52 11.94
N ALA A 21 3.19 -0.18 12.29
CA ALA A 21 4.50 0.44 12.46
C ALA A 21 4.98 0.98 11.10
N PRO A 22 5.75 2.09 11.08
CA PRO A 22 6.35 2.57 9.84
C PRO A 22 7.08 1.45 9.12
N LEU A 23 6.79 1.29 7.83
CA LEU A 23 7.44 0.30 7.00
C LEU A 23 8.79 0.82 6.54
N SER A 24 9.79 -0.05 6.58
CA SER A 24 11.11 0.24 6.05
C SER A 24 11.79 -1.07 5.71
N ILE A 25 12.48 -1.09 4.56
CA ILE A 25 13.27 -2.23 4.10
C ILE A 25 14.30 -2.67 5.16
N ASN A 26 14.79 -1.73 5.98
CA ASN A 26 15.81 -1.99 7.01
C ASN A 26 15.24 -2.58 8.30
N THR A 27 13.94 -2.51 8.54
CA THR A 27 13.34 -2.94 9.83
C THR A 27 12.26 -3.99 9.68
N ILE A 28 11.68 -4.15 8.47
CA ILE A 28 10.59 -5.08 8.22
C ILE A 28 11.00 -6.53 8.59
N PRO A 29 10.21 -7.26 9.41
CA PRO A 29 10.47 -8.66 9.72
C PRO A 29 9.98 -9.60 8.61
N TYR A 30 10.33 -10.89 8.69
CA TYR A 30 9.77 -11.90 7.77
C TYR A 30 8.30 -12.22 8.09
N ARG A 31 7.97 -12.44 9.37
CA ARG A 31 6.60 -12.68 9.87
C ARG A 31 6.12 -11.48 10.66
N ASP A 32 4.80 -11.31 10.71
CA ASP A 32 4.19 -10.25 11.50
C ASP A 32 4.57 -10.34 12.97
N LYS A 33 4.76 -9.18 13.59
CA LYS A 33 4.96 -9.07 15.03
C LYS A 33 4.01 -8.04 15.61
N PHE A 34 3.50 -8.33 16.80
CA PHE A 34 2.65 -7.43 17.56
C PHE A 34 3.40 -6.99 18.81
N GLN A 35 3.60 -5.69 18.96
CA GLN A 35 4.30 -5.13 20.11
C GLN A 35 3.81 -3.70 20.34
N ASP A 36 3.56 -3.33 21.60
CA ASP A 36 3.21 -1.96 22.02
C ASP A 36 2.03 -1.34 21.24
N ARG A 37 0.97 -2.13 20.99
CA ARG A 37 -0.18 -1.77 20.15
C ARG A 37 0.18 -1.39 18.70
N LYS A 38 1.33 -1.87 18.24
CA LYS A 38 1.78 -1.74 16.86
C LYS A 38 1.84 -3.09 16.17
N ILE A 39 1.48 -3.08 14.90
CA ILE A 39 1.62 -4.20 13.98
C ILE A 39 2.87 -3.96 13.15
N TYR A 40 3.87 -4.81 13.30
CA TYR A 40 5.03 -4.86 12.43
C TYR A 40 4.73 -5.87 11.34
N LEU A 41 4.28 -5.38 10.19
CA LEU A 41 3.93 -6.19 9.04
C LEU A 41 5.14 -7.02 8.57
N GLY A 42 4.94 -8.29 8.28
CA GLY A 42 5.97 -9.19 7.78
C GLY A 42 5.99 -9.28 6.25
N MET A 43 7.19 -9.42 5.68
CA MET A 43 7.38 -9.63 4.24
C MET A 43 6.67 -10.87 3.69
N LYS A 44 6.34 -11.85 4.54
CA LYS A 44 5.56 -13.03 4.15
C LYS A 44 4.19 -12.68 3.53
N ASN A 45 3.59 -11.54 3.91
CA ASN A 45 2.27 -11.14 3.41
C ASN A 45 2.34 -10.34 2.10
N ILE A 46 3.54 -10.01 1.61
CA ILE A 46 3.72 -9.27 0.36
C ILE A 46 3.48 -10.23 -0.81
N LYS A 47 2.36 -10.05 -1.52
CA LYS A 47 2.02 -10.86 -2.69
C LYS A 47 3.13 -10.76 -3.75
N GLY A 48 3.55 -11.91 -4.26
CA GLY A 48 4.56 -12.00 -5.31
C GLY A 48 6.01 -11.97 -4.82
N LEU A 49 6.27 -11.77 -3.53
CA LEU A 49 7.63 -11.77 -2.99
C LEU A 49 8.13 -13.19 -2.68
N PRO A 50 9.21 -13.68 -3.30
CA PRO A 50 9.79 -14.98 -2.99
C PRO A 50 10.33 -15.02 -1.57
N ARG A 51 10.16 -16.18 -0.91
CA ARG A 51 10.67 -16.43 0.44
C ARG A 51 12.17 -16.14 0.53
N ASP A 52 12.95 -16.63 -0.43
CA ASP A 52 14.41 -16.52 -0.41
C ASP A 52 14.87 -15.07 -0.56
N LEU A 53 14.18 -14.27 -1.39
CA LEU A 53 14.45 -12.84 -1.49
C LEU A 53 14.18 -12.14 -0.16
N ALA A 54 13.08 -12.47 0.53
CA ALA A 54 12.78 -11.89 1.83
C ALA A 54 13.86 -12.20 2.89
N TYR A 55 14.41 -13.43 2.93
CA TYR A 55 15.53 -13.74 3.82
C TYR A 55 16.81 -13.01 3.41
N TRP A 56 17.10 -12.98 2.11
CA TRP A 56 18.27 -12.25 1.61
C TRP A 56 18.23 -10.77 2.02
N ILE A 57 17.08 -10.10 1.93
CA ILE A 57 16.89 -8.73 2.40
C ILE A 57 17.20 -8.60 3.90
N ILE A 58 16.72 -9.54 4.72
CA ILE A 58 16.94 -9.53 6.19
C ILE A 58 18.42 -9.71 6.53
N ASP A 59 19.12 -10.55 5.79
CA ASP A 59 20.51 -10.90 6.06
C ASP A 59 21.51 -9.83 5.57
N ASN A 60 21.12 -8.99 4.60
CA ASN A 60 22.00 -8.00 3.96
C ASN A 60 21.74 -6.53 4.37
N ARG A 61 20.73 -6.28 5.21
CA ARG A 61 20.45 -4.96 5.78
C ARG A 61 21.45 -4.60 6.90
N PRO A 62 21.67 -3.31 7.22
CA PRO A 62 21.00 -2.15 6.66
C PRO A 62 21.54 -1.73 5.29
N PHE A 63 20.62 -1.19 4.48
CA PHE A 63 20.93 -0.49 3.24
C PHE A 63 20.98 1.01 3.49
N GLU A 64 21.84 1.71 2.76
CA GLU A 64 22.03 3.16 2.90
C GLU A 64 21.17 3.97 1.92
N SER A 65 20.88 3.39 0.75
CA SER A 65 20.06 4.01 -0.29
C SER A 65 19.37 2.96 -1.16
N VAL A 66 18.57 3.39 -2.14
CA VAL A 66 17.97 2.48 -3.14
C VAL A 66 19.08 1.89 -4.02
N GLU A 67 20.05 2.69 -4.42
CA GLU A 67 21.20 2.26 -5.23
C GLU A 67 22.03 1.22 -4.48
N ASP A 68 22.33 1.45 -3.20
CA ASP A 68 23.07 0.48 -2.37
C ASP A 68 22.32 -0.85 -2.25
N PHE A 69 20.99 -0.81 -2.12
CA PHE A 69 20.17 -2.01 -2.17
C PHE A 69 20.29 -2.76 -3.51
N ILE A 70 20.17 -2.04 -4.64
CA ILE A 70 20.22 -2.64 -5.98
C ILE A 70 21.63 -3.16 -6.32
N LEU A 71 22.68 -2.46 -5.92
CA LEU A 71 24.08 -2.88 -6.15
C LEU A 71 24.43 -4.18 -5.41
N ARG A 72 23.85 -4.41 -4.23
CA ARG A 72 24.05 -5.64 -3.46
C ARG A 72 23.12 -6.77 -3.91
N LEU A 73 22.00 -6.44 -4.56
CA LEU A 73 20.96 -7.39 -4.94
C LEU A 73 21.51 -8.42 -5.95
N PRO A 74 21.29 -9.73 -5.73
CA PRO A 74 21.69 -10.74 -6.70
C PRO A 74 20.95 -10.57 -8.03
N ASN A 75 21.66 -10.69 -9.15
CA ASN A 75 21.14 -10.43 -10.50
C ASN A 75 19.87 -11.23 -10.84
N GLN A 76 19.70 -12.42 -10.26
CA GLN A 76 18.48 -13.24 -10.45
C GLN A 76 17.19 -12.54 -9.97
N TYR A 77 17.33 -11.55 -9.08
CA TYR A 77 16.26 -10.73 -8.52
C TYR A 77 16.11 -9.36 -9.19
N HIS A 78 16.94 -9.01 -10.20
CA HIS A 78 16.83 -7.78 -11.00
C HIS A 78 15.63 -7.83 -11.96
N LYS A 79 14.44 -7.87 -11.37
CA LYS A 79 13.17 -7.99 -12.09
C LYS A 79 12.17 -7.03 -11.47
N LEU A 80 11.62 -6.16 -12.30
CA LEU A 80 10.57 -5.21 -11.92
C LEU A 80 9.47 -5.85 -11.06
N PRO A 81 8.83 -6.98 -11.45
CA PRO A 81 7.76 -7.58 -10.67
C PRO A 81 8.13 -8.01 -9.24
N LEU A 82 9.42 -8.26 -8.96
CA LEU A 82 9.87 -8.66 -7.62
C LEU A 82 10.05 -7.47 -6.68
N LEU A 83 10.45 -6.31 -7.22
CA LEU A 83 10.72 -5.11 -6.43
C LEU A 83 9.53 -4.14 -6.41
N THR A 84 8.65 -4.19 -7.41
CA THR A 84 7.46 -3.32 -7.47
C THR A 84 6.64 -3.36 -6.18
N PRO A 85 6.29 -4.52 -5.60
CA PRO A 85 5.53 -4.56 -4.35
C PRO A 85 6.28 -3.93 -3.17
N LEU A 86 7.62 -4.02 -3.13
CA LEU A 86 8.42 -3.44 -2.05
C LEU A 86 8.38 -1.90 -2.10
N VAL A 87 8.49 -1.35 -3.31
CA VAL A 87 8.44 0.09 -3.54
C VAL A 87 7.03 0.63 -3.32
N GLU A 88 6.01 -0.03 -3.89
CA GLU A 88 4.61 0.40 -3.79
C GLU A 88 4.07 0.35 -2.36
N LEU A 89 4.53 -0.60 -1.54
CA LEU A 89 4.22 -0.68 -0.11
C LEU A 89 4.98 0.36 0.73
N GLY A 90 5.95 1.07 0.13
CA GLY A 90 6.70 2.14 0.79
C GLY A 90 7.91 1.69 1.60
N LEU A 91 8.48 0.51 1.34
CA LEU A 91 9.67 0.05 2.08
C LEU A 91 10.90 0.91 1.83
N PHE A 92 10.94 1.64 0.72
CA PHE A 92 12.02 2.55 0.35
C PHE A 92 11.72 4.03 0.69
N ASP A 93 10.58 4.34 1.31
CA ASP A 93 10.18 5.72 1.65
C ASP A 93 11.18 6.44 2.58
N ILE A 94 12.02 5.67 3.29
CA ILE A 94 13.12 6.20 4.12
C ILE A 94 14.27 6.81 3.31
N PHE A 95 14.42 6.42 2.04
CA PHE A 95 15.46 6.91 1.13
C PHE A 95 14.89 7.88 0.10
N GLU A 96 13.79 7.50 -0.56
CA GLU A 96 13.10 8.31 -1.56
C GLU A 96 11.59 8.12 -1.39
N LYS A 97 10.89 9.22 -1.10
CA LYS A 97 9.45 9.22 -0.82
C LYS A 97 8.61 9.08 -2.08
N ASN A 98 9.17 9.47 -3.22
CA ASN A 98 8.49 9.39 -4.50
C ASN A 98 8.56 7.96 -5.04
N ARG A 99 7.56 7.15 -4.68
CA ARG A 99 7.48 5.74 -5.06
C ARG A 99 7.43 5.56 -6.58
N ARG A 100 6.78 6.48 -7.32
CA ARG A 100 6.72 6.43 -8.79
C ARG A 100 8.10 6.69 -9.42
N LYS A 101 8.86 7.64 -8.89
CA LYS A 101 10.25 7.91 -9.30
C LYS A 101 11.14 6.68 -9.08
N VAL A 102 11.01 6.01 -7.92
CA VAL A 102 11.75 4.77 -7.66
C VAL A 102 11.44 3.70 -8.71
N LEU A 103 10.15 3.40 -8.94
CA LEU A 103 9.74 2.43 -9.95
C LEU A 103 10.22 2.78 -11.37
N HIS A 104 10.15 4.06 -11.74
CA HIS A 104 10.57 4.53 -13.06
C HIS A 104 12.08 4.31 -13.31
N ASN A 105 12.90 4.43 -12.26
CA ASN A 105 14.35 4.31 -12.37
C ASN A 105 14.87 2.88 -12.15
N LEU A 106 14.06 1.95 -11.62
CA LEU A 106 14.48 0.56 -11.37
C LEU A 106 15.14 -0.13 -12.58
N PRO A 107 14.59 -0.05 -13.82
CA PRO A 107 15.24 -0.68 -14.98
C PRO A 107 16.66 -0.17 -15.24
N ASN A 108 16.85 1.15 -15.14
CA ASN A 108 18.15 1.79 -15.34
C ASN A 108 19.10 1.47 -14.19
N LEU A 109 18.60 1.38 -12.96
CA LEU A 109 19.38 0.95 -11.80
C LEU A 109 19.85 -0.51 -11.92
N PHE A 110 19.04 -1.41 -12.51
CA PHE A 110 19.49 -2.78 -12.80
C PHE A 110 20.65 -2.79 -13.79
N VAL A 111 20.53 -2.05 -14.90
CA VAL A 111 21.61 -1.92 -15.89
C VAL A 111 22.86 -1.32 -15.25
N PHE A 112 22.68 -0.26 -14.45
CA PHE A 112 23.78 0.37 -13.72
C PHE A 112 24.49 -0.63 -12.79
N ALA A 113 23.75 -1.43 -12.02
CA ALA A 113 24.34 -2.42 -11.12
C ALA A 113 25.04 -3.56 -11.87
N ASP A 114 24.43 -4.06 -12.94
CA ASP A 114 24.94 -5.17 -13.73
C ASP A 114 26.19 -4.78 -14.54
N GLU A 115 26.25 -3.56 -15.09
CA GLU A 115 27.34 -3.11 -15.96
C GLU A 115 28.44 -2.34 -15.21
N LEU A 116 28.11 -1.58 -14.17
CA LEU A 116 29.01 -0.57 -13.57
C LEU A 116 29.38 -0.85 -12.11
N GLY A 117 28.69 -1.79 -11.44
CA GLY A 117 28.88 -2.06 -10.00
C GLY A 117 30.32 -2.45 -9.59
N SER A 118 31.16 -2.89 -10.54
CA SER A 118 32.58 -3.18 -10.29
C SER A 118 33.57 -2.17 -10.88
N LEU A 119 33.15 -1.34 -11.85
CA LEU A 119 34.06 -0.48 -12.62
C LEU A 119 34.01 1.00 -12.22
N PHE A 120 32.92 1.44 -11.56
CA PHE A 120 32.72 2.84 -11.20
C PHE A 120 32.05 2.99 -9.84
N ALA A 121 32.67 2.44 -8.79
CA ALA A 121 32.20 2.55 -7.41
C ALA A 121 31.96 4.01 -6.94
N ASP A 122 32.59 4.99 -7.60
CA ASP A 122 32.45 6.43 -7.32
C ASP A 122 31.46 7.17 -8.24
N SER A 123 30.75 6.47 -9.13
CA SER A 123 29.77 7.10 -10.01
C SER A 123 28.40 7.19 -9.33
N ASN A 124 27.90 8.41 -9.15
CA ASN A 124 26.54 8.63 -8.66
C ASN A 124 25.52 8.36 -9.77
N TYR A 125 24.50 7.56 -9.46
CA TYR A 125 23.39 7.33 -10.38
C TYR A 125 22.58 8.63 -10.58
N SER A 126 22.28 8.94 -11.84
CA SER A 126 21.48 10.12 -12.21
C SER A 126 20.00 9.76 -12.29
N TRP A 127 19.23 10.17 -11.28
CA TRP A 127 17.79 9.94 -11.24
C TRP A 127 17.03 10.72 -12.30
N THR A 128 16.06 10.05 -12.93
CA THR A 128 15.03 10.72 -13.75
C THR A 128 13.83 11.04 -12.86
N GLU A 129 13.43 12.31 -12.82
CA GLU A 129 12.28 12.76 -12.03
C GLU A 129 10.95 12.25 -12.62
N ALA A 130 9.98 11.98 -11.74
CA ALA A 130 8.63 11.58 -12.10
C ALA A 130 7.63 12.17 -11.12
N GLU A 131 6.38 12.42 -11.54
CA GLU A 131 5.31 12.81 -10.64
C GLU A 131 4.99 11.65 -9.67
N ASP A 132 4.82 11.94 -8.37
CA ASP A 132 4.52 10.88 -7.39
C ASP A 132 3.08 10.36 -7.50
N PHE A 133 2.82 9.20 -6.93
CA PHE A 133 1.46 8.70 -6.75
C PHE A 133 0.66 9.64 -5.85
N SER A 134 -0.61 9.86 -6.23
CA SER A 134 -1.58 10.45 -5.34
C SER A 134 -1.79 9.59 -4.09
N GLN A 135 -2.31 10.18 -3.03
CA GLN A 135 -2.61 9.44 -1.80
C GLN A 135 -3.59 8.27 -2.03
N ALA A 136 -4.54 8.45 -2.95
CA ALA A 136 -5.49 7.42 -3.33
C ALA A 136 -4.81 6.24 -4.03
N GLU A 137 -3.96 6.51 -5.02
CA GLU A 137 -3.19 5.47 -5.70
C GLU A 137 -2.26 4.70 -4.74
N LYS A 138 -1.64 5.38 -3.76
CA LYS A 138 -0.82 4.71 -2.74
C LYS A 138 -1.66 3.73 -1.90
N TYR A 139 -2.83 4.17 -1.46
CA TYR A 139 -3.75 3.34 -0.68
C TYR A 139 -4.23 2.12 -1.48
N GLU A 140 -4.66 2.31 -2.73
CA GLU A 140 -5.12 1.23 -3.60
C GLU A 140 -4.02 0.18 -3.85
N LYS A 141 -2.78 0.63 -4.05
CA LYS A 141 -1.63 -0.28 -4.23
C LYS A 141 -1.34 -1.09 -2.97
N GLU A 142 -1.36 -0.47 -1.80
CA GLU A 142 -1.17 -1.15 -0.53
C GLU A 142 -2.25 -2.23 -0.32
N GLU A 143 -3.51 -1.89 -0.57
CA GLU A 143 -4.62 -2.84 -0.50
C GLU A 143 -4.46 -3.99 -1.50
N ALA A 144 -4.03 -3.71 -2.74
CA ALA A 144 -3.78 -4.74 -3.73
C ALA A 144 -2.69 -5.72 -3.28
N ILE A 145 -1.61 -5.23 -2.64
CA ILE A 145 -0.45 -6.03 -2.23
C ILE A 145 -0.73 -6.85 -0.98
N ILE A 146 -1.28 -6.25 0.08
CA ILE A 146 -1.42 -6.90 1.40
C ILE A 146 -2.86 -7.10 1.86
N GLY A 147 -3.84 -6.63 1.08
CA GLY A 147 -5.27 -6.75 1.38
C GLY A 147 -5.82 -5.68 2.31
N VAL A 148 -4.99 -4.74 2.76
CA VAL A 148 -5.39 -3.58 3.58
C VAL A 148 -4.60 -2.34 3.15
N GLY A 149 -5.24 -1.19 3.08
CA GLY A 149 -4.54 0.08 2.86
C GLY A 149 -3.92 0.57 4.18
N LEU A 150 -2.62 0.91 4.13
CA LEU A 150 -1.86 1.36 5.31
C LEU A 150 -1.92 2.87 5.48
N SER A 151 -1.96 3.56 4.34
CA SER A 151 -2.11 4.98 4.24
C SER A 151 -3.50 5.45 4.65
N THR A 152 -3.66 6.75 4.82
CA THR A 152 -4.98 7.36 5.09
C THR A 152 -5.97 7.00 3.99
N HIS A 153 -7.15 6.50 4.38
CA HIS A 153 -8.22 6.17 3.44
C HIS A 153 -8.62 7.39 2.60
N PRO A 154 -8.82 7.27 1.27
CA PRO A 154 -9.12 8.40 0.40
C PRO A 154 -10.33 9.24 0.83
N LEU A 155 -11.43 8.59 1.22
CA LEU A 155 -12.61 9.26 1.78
C LEU A 155 -12.31 10.13 3.00
N VAL A 156 -11.38 9.74 3.88
CA VAL A 156 -11.01 10.55 5.05
C VAL A 156 -10.29 11.82 4.60
N ALA A 157 -9.36 11.71 3.65
CA ALA A 157 -8.66 12.87 3.09
C ALA A 157 -9.63 13.84 2.39
N ILE A 158 -10.57 13.31 1.60
CA ILE A 158 -11.61 14.10 0.94
C ILE A 158 -12.50 14.79 1.98
N GLY A 159 -12.94 14.05 3.00
CA GLY A 159 -13.79 14.58 4.07
C GLY A 159 -13.14 15.74 4.83
N GLN A 160 -11.83 15.70 5.07
CA GLN A 160 -11.09 16.80 5.72
C GLN A 160 -11.05 18.09 4.88
N THR A 161 -11.07 17.96 3.55
CA THR A 161 -11.05 19.11 2.62
C THR A 161 -12.45 19.57 2.19
N SER A 162 -13.49 18.81 2.54
CA SER A 162 -14.86 19.11 2.14
C SER A 162 -15.37 20.36 2.84
N PRO A 163 -15.96 21.32 2.12
CA PRO A 163 -16.60 22.50 2.72
C PRO A 163 -17.97 22.19 3.33
N TYR A 164 -18.42 20.93 3.26
CA TYR A 164 -19.75 20.52 3.65
C TYR A 164 -19.74 19.68 4.92
N GLU A 165 -20.78 19.84 5.74
CA GLU A 165 -21.06 18.93 6.84
C GLU A 165 -21.48 17.57 6.28
N ILE A 166 -20.72 16.54 6.64
CA ILE A 166 -20.91 15.16 6.18
C ILE A 166 -21.35 14.33 7.39
N GLN A 167 -22.48 13.66 7.27
CA GLN A 167 -22.99 12.75 8.28
C GLN A 167 -22.56 11.30 7.98
N PRO A 168 -22.11 10.53 8.99
CA PRO A 168 -21.86 9.09 8.85
C PRO A 168 -23.15 8.32 8.55
N ILE A 169 -23.04 7.20 7.82
CA ILE A 169 -24.19 6.33 7.49
C ILE A 169 -24.89 5.84 8.77
N SER A 170 -24.10 5.53 9.81
CA SER A 170 -24.60 5.08 11.11
C SER A 170 -25.49 6.08 11.86
N GLN A 171 -25.49 7.36 11.46
CA GLN A 171 -26.27 8.42 12.10
C GLN A 171 -27.48 8.87 11.27
N LEU A 172 -27.75 8.21 10.13
CA LEU A 172 -28.87 8.56 9.27
C LEU A 172 -30.20 8.24 9.95
N VAL A 173 -31.12 9.20 9.91
CA VAL A 173 -32.48 9.06 10.42
C VAL A 173 -33.47 9.00 9.25
N GLN A 174 -34.41 8.07 9.32
CA GLN A 174 -35.42 7.91 8.28
C GLN A 174 -36.26 9.18 8.13
N GLY A 175 -36.41 9.66 6.88
CA GLY A 175 -37.22 10.83 6.55
C GLY A 175 -36.47 12.16 6.59
N GLU A 176 -35.20 12.17 7.02
CA GLU A 176 -34.37 13.37 7.01
C GLU A 176 -33.53 13.48 5.73
N GLN A 177 -33.21 14.72 5.35
CA GLN A 177 -32.23 14.99 4.30
C GLN A 177 -30.84 15.10 4.93
N ALA A 178 -29.95 14.21 4.50
CA ALA A 178 -28.57 14.15 4.96
C ALA A 178 -27.61 14.24 3.78
N ARG A 179 -26.40 14.75 4.04
CA ARG A 179 -25.27 14.69 3.09
C ARG A 179 -24.25 13.70 3.60
N ILE A 180 -23.93 12.72 2.77
CA ILE A 180 -22.98 11.64 3.09
C ILE A 180 -21.82 11.65 2.10
N LEU A 181 -20.66 11.18 2.56
CA LEU A 181 -19.49 10.92 1.73
C LEU A 181 -19.25 9.41 1.75
N ILE A 182 -19.24 8.80 0.56
CA ILE A 182 -19.23 7.35 0.42
C ILE A 182 -18.30 6.91 -0.70
N GLU A 183 -17.79 5.69 -0.57
CA GLU A 183 -17.19 4.91 -1.62
C GLU A 183 -18.26 3.98 -2.20
N VAL A 184 -18.37 3.96 -3.52
CA VAL A 184 -19.32 3.08 -4.22
C VAL A 184 -18.60 1.79 -4.58
N GLN A 185 -18.99 0.69 -3.94
CA GLN A 185 -18.40 -0.64 -4.13
C GLN A 185 -19.01 -1.37 -5.32
N ASN A 186 -20.32 -1.19 -5.55
CA ASN A 186 -21.03 -1.84 -6.64
C ASN A 186 -22.23 -1.00 -7.08
N ILE A 187 -22.51 -1.00 -8.39
CA ILE A 187 -23.67 -0.35 -8.99
C ILE A 187 -24.39 -1.38 -9.84
N ARG A 188 -25.64 -1.68 -9.48
CA ARG A 188 -26.53 -2.50 -10.28
C ARG A 188 -27.69 -1.67 -10.80
N THR A 189 -27.73 -1.45 -12.10
CA THR A 189 -28.86 -0.78 -12.77
C THR A 189 -29.96 -1.79 -13.11
N ILE A 190 -31.20 -1.37 -12.92
CA ILE A 190 -32.41 -2.11 -13.31
C ILE A 190 -33.38 -1.15 -13.99
N ARG A 191 -34.29 -1.70 -14.81
CA ARG A 191 -35.50 -0.99 -15.24
C ARG A 191 -36.65 -1.41 -14.34
N THR A 192 -37.41 -0.42 -13.87
CA THR A 192 -38.62 -0.68 -13.07
C THR A 192 -39.75 -1.19 -13.97
N LYS A 193 -40.85 -1.63 -13.36
CA LYS A 193 -42.06 -2.04 -14.10
C LYS A 193 -42.68 -0.89 -14.90
N SER A 194 -42.38 0.35 -14.55
CA SER A 194 -42.81 1.58 -15.24
C SER A 194 -41.82 2.03 -16.33
N ASP A 195 -40.80 1.22 -16.63
CA ASP A 195 -39.69 1.50 -17.56
C ASP A 195 -38.69 2.59 -17.11
N ASP A 196 -38.82 3.10 -15.88
CA ASP A 196 -37.85 4.04 -15.32
C ASP A 196 -36.52 3.35 -14.97
N LEU A 197 -35.40 4.05 -15.18
CA LEU A 197 -34.07 3.63 -14.76
C LEU A 197 -33.92 3.77 -13.24
N MET A 198 -33.54 2.69 -12.58
CA MET A 198 -33.22 2.67 -11.15
C MET A 198 -31.86 1.99 -10.94
N ALA A 199 -31.12 2.41 -9.91
CA ALA A 199 -29.87 1.76 -9.53
C ALA A 199 -29.90 1.37 -8.06
N PHE A 200 -29.35 0.19 -7.75
CA PHE A 200 -28.98 -0.21 -6.40
C PHE A 200 -27.47 -0.02 -6.24
N LEU A 201 -27.10 0.68 -5.17
CA LEU A 201 -25.72 0.97 -4.83
C LEU A 201 -25.34 0.15 -3.59
N GLN A 202 -24.17 -0.48 -3.63
CA GLN A 202 -23.48 -0.95 -2.44
C GLN A 202 -22.40 0.06 -2.10
N VAL A 203 -22.41 0.59 -0.89
CA VAL A 203 -21.60 1.75 -0.50
C VAL A 203 -20.98 1.56 0.88
N SER A 204 -19.89 2.28 1.16
CA SER A 204 -19.16 2.28 2.43
C SER A 204 -18.72 3.69 2.81
N ASP A 205 -18.73 4.06 4.09
CA ASP A 205 -18.23 5.34 4.61
C ASP A 205 -16.91 5.17 5.42
N THR A 206 -16.11 4.15 5.08
CA THR A 206 -14.87 3.67 5.75
C THR A 206 -15.06 2.87 7.03
N LYS A 207 -16.19 3.02 7.73
CA LYS A 207 -16.54 2.13 8.83
C LYS A 207 -17.27 0.94 8.23
N LYS A 208 -16.56 -0.17 8.04
CA LYS A 208 -17.18 -1.47 7.72
C LYS A 208 -18.16 -1.82 8.84
N ASN A 209 -19.43 -1.42 8.69
CA ASN A 209 -20.53 -1.97 9.45
C ASN A 209 -20.85 -3.33 8.83
N TRP A 210 -20.43 -4.41 9.48
CA TRP A 210 -20.97 -5.73 9.19
C TRP A 210 -22.26 -5.88 9.98
N MET A 211 -23.36 -6.10 9.27
CA MET A 211 -24.50 -6.88 9.79
C MET A 211 -24.14 -8.36 9.74
#